data_AF-A0A924Q8L2-F1
#
_entry.id   AF-A0A924Q8L2-F1
#
_cell.length_a   1.000
_cell.length_b   1.000
_cell.length_c   1.000
_cell.angle_alpha   90.00
_cell.angle_beta   90.00
_cell.angle_gamma   90.00
#
_symmetry.space_group_name_H-M   'P 1'
#
loop_
_entity.id
_entity.type
_entity.pdbx_description
1 polymer ?
#
loop_
_entity_poly.entity_id
_entity_poly.type
_entity_poly.pdbx_seq_one_letter_code
_entity_poly.pdbx_strand_id
1 'polypeptide(L)'
;MNFKQADQPAYRHQRDGETSHDFCYFENAIQANLLAATSSEPGAVNQIFNVAVGDRTPINELYATLKTSLTQSFPHLSAATPMHQDFRAGDVRHSLADIGKGQAYL
;
A
#
# COMPACT_ATOMS: atom_id res chain seq x y z
N MET A 1 20.58 3.92 -24.60
CA MET A 1 19.50 4.85 -24.20
C MET A 1 19.93 5.49 -22.90
N ASN A 2 20.16 6.81 -22.89
CA ASN A 2 20.57 7.55 -21.71
C ASN A 2 19.34 7.88 -20.87
N PHE A 3 19.20 7.26 -19.70
CA PHE A 3 18.32 7.74 -18.65
C PHE A 3 18.95 9.02 -18.09
N LYS A 4 18.60 10.18 -18.65
CA LYS A 4 18.79 11.44 -17.94
C LYS A 4 17.88 11.38 -16.71
N GLN A 5 18.49 11.09 -15.57
CA GLN A 5 17.90 11.23 -14.25
C GLN A 5 17.70 12.74 -14.05
N ALA A 6 16.52 13.22 -14.40
CA ALA A 6 16.12 14.58 -14.06
C ALA A 6 16.04 14.68 -12.54
N ASP A 7 16.57 15.77 -11.98
CA ASP A 7 16.39 16.27 -10.60
C ASP A 7 14.90 16.54 -10.31
N GLN A 8 14.05 15.51 -10.41
CA GLN A 8 12.69 15.57 -9.90
C GLN A 8 12.75 15.26 -8.41
N PRO A 9 12.10 16.05 -7.56
CA PRO A 9 12.05 15.74 -6.15
C PRO A 9 11.46 14.35 -5.95
N ALA A 10 12.18 13.54 -5.19
CA ALA A 10 12.04 12.09 -5.15
C ALA A 10 10.66 11.59 -4.69
N TYR A 11 9.83 12.42 -4.06
CA TYR A 11 8.53 11.99 -3.55
C TYR A 11 7.63 13.16 -3.16
N ARG A 12 6.32 13.09 -3.48
CA ARG A 12 5.30 14.12 -3.18
C ARG A 12 4.25 13.55 -2.22
N HIS A 13 4.17 14.09 -1.00
CA HIS A 13 3.16 13.76 0.02
C HIS A 13 1.96 14.70 -0.07
N GLN A 14 0.82 14.28 0.47
CA GLN A 14 -0.32 15.18 0.70
C GLN A 14 -0.11 15.92 2.04
N ARG A 15 -0.63 17.15 2.16
CA ARG A 15 -0.26 18.22 3.13
C ARG A 15 0.27 17.82 4.50
N ASP A 16 -0.32 16.82 5.16
CA ASP A 16 0.07 16.37 6.50
C ASP A 16 0.77 15.00 6.52
N GLY A 17 0.68 14.22 5.44
CA GLY A 17 1.21 12.86 5.34
C GLY A 17 0.47 11.82 6.20
N GLU A 18 -0.66 12.21 6.80
CA GLU A 18 -1.46 11.39 7.71
C GLU A 18 -2.55 10.60 7.00
N THR A 19 -2.75 10.84 5.70
CA THR A 19 -3.50 9.92 4.83
C THR A 19 -2.90 8.53 4.97
N SER A 20 -3.76 7.51 5.06
CA SER A 20 -3.33 6.16 5.41
C SER A 20 -4.06 5.11 4.60
N HIS A 21 -3.36 4.03 4.29
CA HIS A 21 -3.88 2.92 3.50
C HIS A 21 -3.53 1.57 4.11
N ASP A 22 -4.35 0.59 3.78
CA ASP A 22 -4.11 -0.83 4.02
C ASP A 22 -3.33 -1.40 2.83
N PHE A 23 -2.00 -1.42 2.96
CA PHE A 23 -1.12 -1.88 1.89
C PHE A 23 -1.11 -3.41 1.83
N CYS A 24 -1.60 -3.96 0.72
CA CYS A 24 -1.64 -5.40 0.48
C CYS A 24 -0.41 -5.85 -0.33
N TYR A 25 0.42 -6.71 0.24
CA TYR A 25 1.51 -7.35 -0.51
C TYR A 25 0.94 -8.30 -1.57
N PHE A 26 1.56 -8.34 -2.76
CA PHE A 26 0.96 -8.98 -3.92
C PHE A 26 0.69 -10.49 -3.73
N GLU A 27 1.48 -11.19 -2.91
CA GLU A 27 1.26 -12.60 -2.62
C GLU A 27 -0.07 -12.84 -1.87
N ASN A 28 -0.51 -11.90 -1.04
CA ASN A 28 -1.82 -11.99 -0.38
C ASN A 28 -2.95 -11.94 -1.41
N ALA A 29 -2.79 -11.12 -2.47
CA ALA A 29 -3.75 -11.07 -3.56
C ALA A 29 -3.75 -12.36 -4.39
N ILE A 30 -2.57 -12.94 -4.65
CA ILE A 30 -2.45 -14.24 -5.31
C ILE A 30 -3.16 -15.32 -4.48
N GLN A 31 -2.87 -15.38 -3.17
CA GLN A 31 -3.48 -16.34 -2.25
C GLN A 31 -5.01 -16.22 -2.26
N ALA A 32 -5.55 -15.01 -2.09
CA ALA A 32 -6.99 -14.79 -2.08
C ALA A 32 -7.67 -15.24 -3.39
N ASN A 33 -7.04 -14.99 -4.54
CA ASN A 33 -7.57 -15.44 -5.84
C ASN A 33 -7.55 -16.96 -5.98
N LEU A 34 -6.48 -17.62 -5.55
CA LEU A 34 -6.39 -19.08 -5.58
C LEU A 34 -7.46 -19.71 -4.68
N LEU A 35 -7.58 -19.23 -3.44
CA LEU A 35 -8.60 -19.71 -2.49
C LEU A 35 -10.01 -19.53 -3.05
N ALA A 36 -10.33 -18.35 -3.59
CA ALA A 36 -11.63 -18.10 -4.21
C ALA A 36 -11.91 -18.99 -5.42
N ALA A 37 -10.90 -19.23 -6.27
CA ALA A 37 -11.04 -20.04 -7.48
C ALA A 37 -11.17 -21.55 -7.20
N THR A 38 -10.60 -22.03 -6.09
CA THR A 38 -10.60 -23.46 -5.72
C THR A 38 -11.50 -23.79 -4.54
N SER A 39 -12.31 -22.83 -4.07
CA SER A 39 -13.13 -23.02 -2.88
C SER A 39 -14.23 -24.06 -3.10
N SER A 40 -14.33 -25.00 -2.17
CA SER A 40 -15.48 -25.90 -2.04
C SER A 40 -16.51 -25.41 -1.01
N GLU A 41 -16.27 -24.26 -0.37
CA GLU A 41 -17.16 -23.68 0.64
C GLU A 41 -18.38 -23.04 -0.02
N PRO A 42 -19.61 -23.56 0.15
CA PRO A 42 -20.80 -22.99 -0.48
C PRO A 42 -21.05 -21.54 -0.06
N GLY A 43 -20.65 -21.19 1.17
CA GLY A 43 -20.74 -19.83 1.70
C GLY A 43 -19.79 -18.84 1.04
N ALA A 44 -18.79 -19.30 0.29
CA ALA A 44 -17.86 -18.44 -0.44
C ALA A 44 -18.35 -18.05 -1.85
N VAL A 45 -19.29 -18.82 -2.42
CA VAL A 45 -19.79 -18.60 -3.77
C VAL A 45 -20.67 -17.33 -3.82
N ASN A 46 -20.50 -16.55 -4.90
CA ASN A 46 -21.25 -15.31 -5.14
C ASN A 46 -21.11 -14.29 -4.00
N GLN A 47 -19.93 -14.25 -3.38
CA GLN A 47 -19.60 -13.31 -2.31
C GLN A 47 -18.56 -12.29 -2.76
N ILE A 48 -18.62 -11.11 -2.14
CA ILE A 48 -17.57 -10.08 -2.21
C ILE A 48 -16.69 -10.23 -0.97
N PHE A 49 -15.38 -10.18 -1.17
CA PHE A 49 -14.35 -10.24 -0.14
C PHE A 49 -13.39 -9.06 -0.28
N ASN A 50 -13.03 -8.46 0.85
CA ASN A 50 -11.91 -7.53 0.88
C ASN A 50 -10.59 -8.32 0.87
N VAL A 51 -9.61 -7.84 0.10
CA VAL A 51 -8.28 -8.43 0.02
C VAL A 51 -7.28 -7.37 0.45
N ALA A 52 -6.81 -7.48 1.69
CA ALA A 52 -5.91 -6.55 2.35
C ALA A 52 -5.20 -7.23 3.53
N VAL A 53 -4.48 -6.48 4.36
CA VAL A 53 -3.88 -7.00 5.60
C VAL A 53 -4.76 -6.71 6.81
N GLY A 54 -5.63 -5.71 6.75
CA GLY A 54 -6.43 -5.27 7.89
C GLY A 54 -5.64 -4.39 8.85
N ASP A 55 -4.58 -3.73 8.36
CA ASP A 55 -3.77 -2.77 9.10
C ASP A 55 -3.69 -1.44 8.35
N ARG A 56 -3.32 -0.36 9.04
CA ARG A 56 -3.36 1.00 8.53
C ARG A 56 -1.99 1.65 8.65
N THR A 57 -1.36 1.95 7.52
CA THR A 57 -0.07 2.64 7.47
C THR A 57 -0.24 4.07 6.95
N PRO A 58 0.10 5.11 7.74
CA PRO A 58 0.23 6.48 7.25
C PRO A 58 1.32 6.60 6.17
N ILE A 59 1.16 7.53 5.22
CA ILE A 59 2.17 7.74 4.16
C ILE A 59 3.53 8.14 4.76
N ASN A 60 3.55 8.89 5.87
CA ASN A 60 4.78 9.24 6.58
C ASN A 60 5.54 8.01 7.09
N GLU A 61 4.83 7.01 7.61
CA GLU A 61 5.42 5.76 8.10
C GLU A 61 5.94 4.90 6.95
N LEU A 62 5.16 4.79 5.86
CA LEU A 62 5.60 4.10 4.64
C LEU A 62 6.90 4.72 4.10
N TYR A 63 6.96 6.04 4.02
CA TYR A 63 8.15 6.76 3.57
C TYR A 63 9.37 6.47 4.44
N ALA A 64 9.22 6.53 5.77
CA ALA A 64 10.30 6.25 6.71
C ALA A 64 10.81 4.80 6.57
N THR A 65 9.89 3.84 6.42
CA THR A 65 10.21 2.43 6.19
C THR A 65 11.01 2.25 4.90
N LEU A 66 10.50 2.79 3.78
CA LEU A 66 11.18 2.72 2.48
C LEU A 66 12.57 3.38 2.52
N LYS A 67 12.69 4.57 3.11
CA LYS A 67 13.97 5.27 3.24
C LYS A 67 14.97 4.44 4.02
N THR A 68 14.56 3.84 5.13
CA THR A 68 15.43 3.01 5.98
C THR A 68 15.90 1.77 5.23
N SER A 69 15.00 1.03 4.59
CA SER A 69 15.34 -0.18 3.84
C SER A 69 16.23 0.12 2.63
N LEU A 70 15.93 1.17 1.87
CA LEU A 70 16.66 1.47 0.64
C LEU A 70 18.03 2.12 0.90
N THR A 71 18.21 2.85 2.00
CA THR A 71 19.51 3.50 2.32
C THR A 71 20.64 2.47 2.47
N GLN A 72 20.31 1.23 2.84
CA GLN A 72 21.29 0.13 2.94
C GLN A 72 21.96 -0.18 1.60
N SER A 73 21.20 -0.12 0.49
CA SER A 73 21.72 -0.35 -0.87
C SER A 73 22.04 0.95 -1.61
N PHE A 74 21.44 2.07 -1.19
CA PHE A 74 21.52 3.37 -1.85
C PHE A 74 21.78 4.50 -0.84
N PRO A 75 23.03 4.66 -0.36
CA PRO A 75 23.36 5.60 0.73
C PRO A 75 22.98 7.07 0.45
N HIS A 76 22.94 7.48 -0.82
CA HIS A 76 22.54 8.83 -1.22
C HIS A 76 21.09 9.19 -0.85
N LEU A 77 20.22 8.20 -0.62
CA LEU A 77 18.84 8.41 -0.19
C LEU A 77 18.71 8.85 1.27
N SER A 78 19.78 8.75 2.07
CA SER A 78 19.78 9.23 3.46
C SER A 78 19.42 10.72 3.60
N ALA A 79 19.80 11.54 2.61
CA ALA A 79 19.50 12.97 2.56
C ALA A 79 18.12 13.29 1.95
N ALA A 80 17.40 12.30 1.41
CA ALA A 80 16.09 12.54 0.80
C ALA A 80 15.09 13.04 1.86
N THR A 81 14.26 14.00 1.49
CA THR A 81 13.18 14.54 2.32
C THR A 81 11.86 14.58 1.54
N PRO A 82 10.72 14.41 2.22
CA PRO A 82 9.41 14.45 1.58
C PRO A 82 9.04 15.87 1.18
N MET A 83 8.43 16.04 -0.01
CA MET A 83 7.82 17.32 -0.42
C MET A 83 6.30 17.25 -0.28
N HIS A 84 5.72 18.11 0.56
CA HIS A 84 4.27 18.15 0.76
C HIS A 84 3.57 18.98 -0.33
N GLN A 85 2.41 18.50 -0.77
CA GLN A 85 1.52 19.12 -1.76
C GLN A 85 0.07 19.09 -1.26
N ASP A 86 -0.82 19.81 -1.94
CA ASP A 86 -2.24 19.79 -1.63
C ASP A 86 -2.86 18.40 -1.79
N PHE A 87 -3.94 18.16 -1.03
CA PHE A 87 -4.74 16.95 -1.17
C PHE A 87 -5.28 16.84 -2.60
N ARG A 88 -5.34 15.61 -3.11
CA ARG A 88 -5.98 15.36 -4.40
C ARG A 88 -7.49 15.43 -4.24
N ALA A 89 -8.17 16.04 -5.21
CA ALA A 89 -9.63 16.09 -5.21
C ALA A 89 -10.19 14.65 -5.32
N GLY A 90 -11.07 14.28 -4.40
CA GLY A 90 -11.70 12.95 -4.34
C GLY A 90 -10.86 11.87 -3.62
N ASP A 91 -9.73 12.22 -3.00
CA ASP A 91 -8.89 11.24 -2.33
C ASP A 91 -9.49 10.77 -0.99
N VAL A 92 -9.46 9.46 -0.76
CA VAL A 92 -9.94 8.87 0.50
C VAL A 92 -8.85 9.03 1.56
N ARG A 93 -9.18 9.75 2.64
CA ARG A 93 -8.21 10.08 3.70
C ARG A 93 -7.73 8.85 4.48
N HIS A 94 -8.63 7.93 4.81
CA HIS A 94 -8.29 6.72 5.55
C HIS A 94 -8.99 5.51 4.93
N SER A 95 -8.21 4.51 4.55
CA SER A 95 -8.69 3.25 4.00
C SER A 95 -8.16 2.10 4.85
N LEU A 96 -9.06 1.31 5.44
CA LEU A 96 -8.76 0.13 6.23
C LEU A 96 -9.84 -0.92 5.93
N ALA A 97 -9.41 -2.12 5.53
CA ALA A 97 -10.36 -3.18 5.21
C ALA A 97 -10.67 -4.04 6.44
N ASP A 98 -11.95 -4.41 6.59
CA ASP A 98 -12.29 -5.59 7.39
C ASP A 98 -12.10 -6.83 6.52
N ILE A 99 -11.14 -7.68 6.89
CA ILE A 99 -10.80 -8.92 6.19
C ILE A 99 -11.41 -10.17 6.85
N GLY A 100 -12.22 -10.01 7.89
CA GLY A 100 -12.77 -11.12 8.67
C GLY A 100 -13.61 -12.08 7.82
N LYS A 101 -14.33 -11.55 6.82
CA LYS A 101 -15.07 -12.40 5.87
C LYS A 101 -14.15 -13.25 5.01
N GLY A 102 -13.01 -12.71 4.56
CA GLY A 102 -12.01 -13.49 3.82
C GLY A 102 -11.46 -14.60 4.70
N GLN A 103 -11.05 -14.29 5.93
CA GLN A 103 -10.52 -15.26 6.88
C GLN A 103 -11.49 -16.38 7.25
N ALA A 104 -12.80 -16.11 7.19
CA ALA A 104 -13.83 -17.08 7.57
C ALA A 104 -14.23 -18.04 6.44
N TYR A 105 -14.09 -17.63 5.17
CA TYR A 105 -14.68 -18.35 4.03
C TYR A 105 -13.71 -18.67 2.88
N LEU A 106 -12.53 -18.03 2.85
CA LEU A 106 -11.49 -18.26 1.86
C LEU A 106 -10.32 -19.02 2.47
#